data_AF-A0A7Y0TR15-F1
#
_entry.id   AF-A0A7Y0TR15-F1
#
_cell.length_a   1.000
_cell.length_b   1.000
_cell.length_c   1.000
_cell.angle_alpha   90.00
_cell.angle_beta   90.00
_cell.angle_gamma   90.00
#
_symmetry.space_group_name_H-M   'P 1'
#
loop_
_entity.id
_entity.type
_entity.pdbx_description
1 polymer ?
#
loop_
_entity_poly.entity_id
_entity_poly.type
_entity_poly.pdbx_seq_one_letter_code
_entity_poly.pdbx_strand_id
1 'polypeptide(L)'
;MFYCYRLFDRHIFSSHELKLLHRVNHDLEPNHRDVLLEWSSDPVMPEGPLCAGNERWGIFMLRAVEGLWAVLPRTGFAVWVPKNGTRLTVHPDISQLANHDQSAQPCRDVANSLVTGLLSRLPSMWGEVPLHAALLKAPEGYVLLAGVSGVGKSTLGQFLARRHNWALLDDDACMASINDGELKITPMGGWLV
;
A
#
# COMPACT_ATOMS: atom_id res chain seq x y z
N MET A 1 4.97 20.69 3.20
CA MET A 1 3.94 20.19 4.14
C MET A 1 3.64 18.76 3.75
N PHE A 2 3.74 17.80 4.68
CA PHE A 2 3.43 16.40 4.41
C PHE A 2 1.96 16.10 4.74
N TYR A 3 1.32 15.27 3.93
CA TYR A 3 0.07 14.61 4.28
C TYR A 3 0.38 13.39 5.14
N CYS A 4 -0.44 13.15 6.18
CA CYS A 4 -0.33 11.98 7.05
C CYS A 4 -1.56 11.08 6.89
N TYR A 5 -1.32 9.78 6.75
CA TYR A 5 -2.36 8.77 6.60
C TYR A 5 -2.12 7.59 7.52
N ARG A 6 -3.21 6.92 7.90
CA ARG A 6 -3.11 5.61 8.54
C ARG A 6 -2.54 4.59 7.54
N LEU A 7 -1.61 3.77 8.01
CA LEU A 7 -1.06 2.63 7.29
C LEU A 7 -0.87 1.47 8.27
N PHE A 8 -1.89 0.63 8.39
CA PHE A 8 -1.95 -0.46 9.37
C PHE A 8 -1.88 0.04 10.83
N ASP A 9 -0.85 -0.37 11.57
CA ASP A 9 -0.53 0.09 12.93
C ASP A 9 0.49 1.24 12.95
N ARG A 10 0.82 1.79 11.78
CA ARG A 10 1.78 2.88 11.56
C ARG A 10 1.12 4.04 10.83
N HIS A 11 1.91 5.09 10.59
CA HIS A 11 1.55 6.17 9.68
C HIS A 11 2.41 6.18 8.42
N ILE A 12 1.86 6.75 7.35
CA ILE A 12 2.62 7.15 6.17
C ILE A 12 2.52 8.64 5.94
N PHE A 13 3.68 9.27 5.75
CA PHE A 13 3.86 10.67 5.43
C PHE A 13 4.22 10.79 3.95
N SER A 14 3.50 11.62 3.21
CA SER A 14 3.72 11.79 1.77
C SER A 14 3.64 13.26 1.39
N SER A 15 4.52 13.72 0.51
CA SER A 15 4.44 15.09 -0.05
C SER A 15 3.28 15.24 -1.04
N HIS A 16 2.70 14.12 -1.50
CA HIS A 16 1.56 14.06 -2.41
C HIS A 16 0.37 13.34 -1.76
N GLU A 17 -0.83 13.69 -2.22
CA GLU A 17 -2.06 13.16 -1.63
C GLU A 17 -2.27 11.68 -1.99
N LEU A 18 -2.48 10.82 -0.98
CA LEU A 18 -2.83 9.41 -1.12
C LEU A 18 -4.33 9.21 -0.88
N LYS A 19 -5.16 9.55 -1.86
CA LYS A 19 -6.64 9.63 -1.74
C LYS A 19 -7.32 8.32 -1.31
N LEU A 20 -6.67 7.18 -1.52
CA LEU A 20 -7.22 5.88 -1.11
C LEU A 20 -7.00 5.56 0.37
N LEU A 21 -6.18 6.35 1.09
CA LEU A 21 -5.92 6.15 2.50
C LEU A 21 -6.65 7.17 3.37
N HIS A 22 -7.07 6.73 4.54
CA HIS A 22 -7.71 7.56 5.55
C HIS A 22 -6.70 8.57 6.09
N ARG A 23 -6.92 9.85 5.78
CA ARG A 23 -6.10 10.96 6.27
C ARG A 23 -6.29 11.11 7.77
N VAL A 24 -5.21 11.28 8.51
CA VAL A 24 -5.24 11.56 9.95
C VAL A 24 -4.63 12.93 10.22
N ASN A 25 -5.22 13.66 11.17
CA ASN A 25 -4.60 14.87 11.69
C ASN A 25 -3.46 14.42 12.60
N HIS A 26 -2.25 14.88 12.31
CA HIS A 26 -1.08 14.51 13.06
C HIS A 26 -0.25 15.76 13.31
N ASP A 27 -0.16 16.16 14.58
CA ASP A 27 0.67 17.28 15.02
C ASP A 27 2.11 16.83 15.38
N LEU A 28 2.43 15.54 15.21
CA LEU A 28 3.71 14.95 15.60
C LEU A 28 4.60 14.63 14.38
N GLU A 29 5.90 14.75 14.60
CA GLU A 29 6.96 14.35 13.65
C GLU A 29 6.95 12.82 13.39
N PRO A 30 7.36 12.37 12.19
CA PRO A 30 7.50 10.95 11.88
C PRO A 30 8.42 10.25 12.87
N ASN A 31 7.99 9.09 13.39
CA ASN A 31 8.84 8.24 14.22
C ASN A 31 9.55 7.18 13.36
N HIS A 32 10.47 6.42 13.96
CA HIS A 32 11.29 5.42 13.26
C HIS A 32 10.51 4.23 12.66
N ARG A 33 9.26 3.99 13.10
CA ARG A 33 8.37 2.94 12.56
C ARG A 33 7.49 3.45 11.42
N ASP A 34 7.32 4.76 11.30
CA ASP A 34 6.49 5.36 10.26
C ASP A 34 7.15 5.25 8.89
N VAL A 35 6.33 5.36 7.86
CA VAL A 35 6.76 5.35 6.46
C VAL A 35 6.84 6.79 5.95
N LEU A 36 8.00 7.17 5.41
CA LEU A 36 8.17 8.41 4.67
C LEU A 36 8.20 8.10 3.18
N LEU A 37 7.28 8.71 2.42
CA LEU A 37 7.19 8.61 0.97
C LEU A 37 7.64 9.93 0.35
N GLU A 38 8.82 9.92 -0.25
CA GLU A 38 9.43 11.06 -0.92
C GLU A 38 9.32 10.91 -2.43
N TRP A 39 9.30 12.05 -3.11
CA TRP A 39 9.24 12.12 -4.57
C TRP A 39 10.49 12.82 -5.05
N SER A 40 11.28 12.15 -5.86
CA SER A 40 12.48 12.70 -6.49
C SER A 40 12.20 13.07 -7.93
N SER A 41 12.85 14.14 -8.40
CA SER A 41 12.93 14.48 -9.82
C SER A 41 14.02 13.70 -10.55
N ASP A 42 14.92 13.04 -9.81
CA ASP A 42 16.06 12.34 -10.38
C ASP A 42 15.59 11.04 -11.03
N PRO A 43 15.71 10.92 -12.36
CA PRO A 43 15.26 9.73 -13.07
C PRO A 43 16.24 8.58 -12.80
N VAL A 44 15.70 7.37 -12.72
CA VAL A 44 16.48 6.15 -12.44
C VAL A 44 16.18 5.08 -13.47
N MET A 45 17.12 4.16 -13.64
CA MET A 45 16.90 2.91 -14.38
C MET A 45 16.94 1.77 -13.36
N PRO A 46 15.77 1.25 -12.93
CA PRO A 46 15.71 0.15 -11.98
C PRO A 46 16.37 -1.11 -12.55
N GLU A 47 17.34 -1.65 -11.82
CA GLU A 47 18.06 -2.85 -12.22
C GLU A 47 17.98 -3.93 -11.12
N GLY A 48 18.03 -5.19 -11.55
CA GLY A 48 18.03 -6.35 -10.67
C GLY A 48 17.16 -7.49 -11.19
N PRO A 49 17.32 -8.71 -10.66
CA PRO A 49 16.50 -9.84 -11.04
C PRO A 49 15.06 -9.65 -10.54
N LEU A 50 14.08 -9.97 -11.40
CA LEU A 50 12.66 -10.01 -11.04
C LEU A 50 12.45 -11.01 -9.91
N CYS A 51 11.89 -10.56 -8.79
CA CYS A 51 11.58 -11.41 -7.64
C CYS A 51 10.07 -11.56 -7.37
N ALA A 52 9.25 -10.62 -7.84
CA ALA A 52 7.79 -10.67 -7.73
C ALA A 52 7.14 -9.75 -8.76
N GLY A 53 5.85 -9.95 -9.04
CA GLY A 53 5.06 -9.08 -9.91
C GLY A 53 4.65 -9.75 -11.22
N ASN A 54 3.63 -9.15 -11.86
CA ASN A 54 3.16 -9.53 -13.19
C ASN A 54 2.32 -8.39 -13.78
N GLU A 55 2.02 -8.48 -15.08
CA GLU A 55 1.26 -7.45 -15.82
C GLU A 55 -0.15 -7.19 -15.27
N ARG A 56 -0.79 -8.21 -14.69
CA ARG A 56 -2.13 -8.09 -14.09
C ARG A 56 -2.11 -7.27 -12.80
N TRP A 57 -1.03 -7.36 -12.03
CA TRP A 57 -0.85 -6.59 -10.80
C TRP A 57 -0.38 -5.16 -11.06
N GLY A 58 0.13 -4.86 -12.26
CA GLY A 58 0.58 -3.53 -12.64
C GLY A 58 1.81 -3.05 -11.87
N ILE A 59 2.53 -3.98 -11.22
CA ILE A 59 3.74 -3.72 -10.43
C ILE A 59 4.71 -4.89 -10.58
N PHE A 60 6.00 -4.57 -10.74
CA PHE A 60 7.11 -5.52 -10.80
C PHE A 60 8.13 -5.18 -9.71
N MET A 61 8.66 -6.21 -9.05
CA MET A 61 9.62 -6.07 -7.96
C MET A 61 10.97 -6.62 -8.40
N LEU A 62 11.98 -5.77 -8.47
CA LEU A 62 13.36 -6.14 -8.79
C LEU A 62 14.19 -6.14 -7.52
N ARG A 63 14.90 -7.24 -7.27
CA ARG A 63 15.76 -7.36 -6.07
C ARG A 63 16.99 -6.48 -6.20
N ALA A 64 17.32 -5.76 -5.12
CA ALA A 64 18.58 -5.04 -4.98
C ALA A 64 19.30 -5.45 -3.68
N VAL A 65 20.56 -5.04 -3.52
CA VAL A 65 21.37 -5.43 -2.35
C VAL A 65 20.81 -4.83 -1.06
N GLU A 66 20.39 -3.56 -1.08
CA GLU A 66 19.89 -2.84 0.11
C GLU A 66 18.38 -2.65 0.15
N GLY A 67 17.65 -3.39 -0.68
CA GLY A 67 16.21 -3.25 -0.78
C GLY A 67 15.67 -3.86 -2.06
N LEU A 68 14.76 -3.15 -2.69
CA LEU A 68 14.18 -3.53 -3.96
C LEU A 68 13.72 -2.29 -4.73
N TRP A 69 13.55 -2.48 -6.03
CA TRP A 69 12.81 -1.56 -6.88
C TRP A 69 11.40 -2.08 -7.11
N ALA A 70 10.41 -1.23 -6.91
CA ALA A 70 9.03 -1.49 -7.32
C ALA A 70 8.72 -0.65 -8.57
N VAL A 71 8.69 -1.30 -9.73
CA VAL A 71 8.46 -0.67 -11.03
C VAL A 71 6.96 -0.62 -11.33
N LEU A 72 6.46 0.56 -11.67
CA LEU A 72 5.06 0.84 -12.01
C LEU A 72 4.97 1.19 -13.50
N PRO A 73 5.00 0.19 -14.41
CA PRO A 73 5.20 0.44 -15.84
C PRO A 73 4.07 1.25 -16.49
N ARG A 74 2.86 1.19 -15.92
CA ARG A 74 1.71 1.96 -16.42
C ARG A 74 1.77 3.44 -16.08
N THR A 75 2.66 3.84 -15.18
CA THR A 75 2.72 5.22 -14.70
C THR A 75 4.03 5.92 -15.04
N GLY A 76 5.05 5.17 -15.48
CA GLY A 76 6.37 5.73 -15.80
C GLY A 76 7.23 6.04 -14.56
N PHE A 77 6.90 5.45 -13.41
CA PHE A 77 7.64 5.63 -12.16
C PHE A 77 8.15 4.29 -11.62
N ALA A 78 9.23 4.38 -10.84
CA ALA A 78 9.74 3.31 -10.01
C ALA A 78 9.91 3.81 -8.58
N VAL A 79 9.83 2.89 -7.62
CA VAL A 79 9.94 3.20 -6.20
C VAL A 79 11.11 2.44 -5.63
N TRP A 80 12.05 3.17 -5.03
CA TRP A 80 13.06 2.56 -4.18
C TRP A 80 12.45 2.20 -2.83
N VAL A 81 12.62 0.96 -2.41
CA VAL A 81 12.11 0.44 -1.15
C VAL A 81 13.28 -0.18 -0.39
N PRO A 82 13.82 0.47 0.66
CA PRO A 82 14.89 -0.10 1.47
C PRO A 82 14.40 -1.31 2.26
N LYS A 83 15.32 -2.19 2.70
CA LYS A 83 15.00 -3.43 3.46
C LYS A 83 14.03 -3.26 4.64
N ASN A 84 14.03 -2.11 5.30
CA ASN A 84 13.16 -1.82 6.44
C ASN A 84 11.75 -1.32 6.04
N GLY A 85 11.55 -0.95 4.77
CA GLY A 85 10.27 -0.47 4.25
C GLY A 85 9.78 0.85 4.88
N THR A 86 10.67 1.70 5.43
CA THR A 86 10.26 2.93 6.14
C THR A 86 10.59 4.22 5.39
N ARG A 87 11.48 4.23 4.40
CA ARG A 87 11.77 5.42 3.58
C ARG A 87 11.72 5.09 2.10
N LEU A 88 10.56 5.34 1.50
CA LEU A 88 10.27 5.06 0.10
C LEU A 88 10.60 6.30 -0.73
N THR A 89 11.24 6.12 -1.88
CA THR A 89 11.51 7.22 -2.80
C THR A 89 10.95 6.89 -4.18
N VAL A 90 10.04 7.71 -4.67
CA VAL A 90 9.45 7.59 -6.00
C VAL A 90 10.31 8.37 -6.99
N HIS A 91 10.71 7.71 -8.07
CA HIS A 91 11.56 8.24 -9.13
C HIS A 91 10.90 8.05 -10.50
N PRO A 92 11.10 8.98 -11.45
CA PRO A 92 10.80 8.73 -12.86
C PRO A 92 11.63 7.53 -13.36
N ASP A 93 11.01 6.63 -14.11
CA ASP A 93 11.69 5.46 -14.70
C ASP A 93 12.17 5.79 -16.11
N ILE A 94 13.49 5.85 -16.31
CA ILE A 94 14.14 6.14 -17.59
C ILE A 94 13.64 5.19 -18.70
N SER A 95 13.42 3.92 -18.38
CA SER A 95 12.99 2.92 -19.36
C SER A 95 11.59 3.17 -19.93
N GLN A 96 10.80 4.02 -19.26
CA GLN A 96 9.42 4.32 -19.60
C GLN A 96 9.22 5.76 -20.09
N LEU A 97 10.24 6.62 -20.05
CA LEU A 97 10.14 8.04 -20.45
C LEU A 97 9.71 8.23 -21.91
N ALA A 98 10.09 7.32 -22.81
CA ALA A 98 9.69 7.39 -24.23
C ALA A 98 8.21 7.03 -24.47
N ASN A 99 7.59 6.27 -23.54
CA ASN A 99 6.21 5.80 -23.66
C ASN A 99 5.22 6.72 -22.95
N HIS A 100 5.70 7.55 -22.02
CA HIS A 100 4.89 8.50 -21.24
C HIS A 100 5.33 9.92 -21.58
N ASP A 101 4.90 10.37 -22.77
CA ASP A 101 5.20 11.69 -23.30
C ASP A 101 4.57 12.77 -22.38
N GLN A 102 5.40 13.62 -21.78
CA GLN A 102 5.03 14.80 -20.97
C GLN A 102 4.18 14.55 -19.71
N SER A 103 4.81 14.03 -18.67
CA SER A 103 5.16 14.82 -17.48
C SER A 103 5.53 13.86 -16.36
N ALA A 104 6.76 13.98 -15.86
CA ALA A 104 7.18 13.45 -14.57
C ALA A 104 6.45 14.17 -13.41
N GLN A 105 5.13 14.38 -13.54
CA GLN A 105 4.28 14.92 -12.51
C GLN A 105 3.51 13.77 -11.87
N PRO A 106 3.51 13.68 -10.53
CA PRO A 106 2.75 12.68 -9.79
C PRO A 106 1.26 12.74 -10.17
N CYS A 107 0.82 11.86 -11.05
CA CYS A 107 -0.59 11.75 -11.41
C CYS A 107 -1.32 10.88 -10.37
N ARG A 108 -2.64 11.04 -10.31
CA ARG A 108 -3.52 10.26 -9.42
C ARG A 108 -3.28 8.75 -9.53
N ASP A 109 -2.89 8.29 -10.71
CA ASP A 109 -2.70 6.87 -10.99
C ASP A 109 -1.48 6.29 -10.27
N VAL A 110 -0.39 7.07 -10.12
CA VAL A 110 0.79 6.63 -9.35
C VAL A 110 0.41 6.44 -7.88
N ALA A 111 -0.26 7.42 -7.26
CA ALA A 111 -0.67 7.33 -5.86
C ALA A 111 -1.58 6.11 -5.60
N ASN A 112 -2.51 5.83 -6.52
CA ASN A 112 -3.39 4.67 -6.42
C ASN A 112 -2.62 3.34 -6.56
N SER A 113 -1.70 3.27 -7.53
CA SER A 113 -0.83 2.11 -7.74
C SER A 113 0.10 1.87 -6.55
N LEU A 114 0.58 2.93 -5.89
CA LEU A 114 1.36 2.83 -4.66
C LEU A 114 0.53 2.18 -3.55
N VAL A 115 -0.68 2.69 -3.29
CA VAL A 115 -1.52 2.19 -2.18
C VAL A 115 -1.88 0.72 -2.39
N THR A 116 -2.45 0.37 -3.54
CA THR A 116 -2.97 -0.98 -3.82
C THR A 116 -1.87 -1.99 -4.17
N GLY A 117 -0.83 -1.53 -4.87
CA GLY A 117 0.25 -2.37 -5.40
C GLY A 117 1.45 -2.51 -4.49
N LEU A 118 1.86 -1.48 -3.76
CA LEU A 118 3.09 -1.49 -2.97
C LEU A 118 2.84 -1.45 -1.46
N LEU A 119 2.11 -0.45 -0.98
CA LEU A 119 1.93 -0.18 0.44
C LEU A 119 1.24 -1.35 1.16
N SER A 120 0.29 -2.00 0.50
CA SER A 120 -0.40 -3.21 0.99
C SER A 120 0.55 -4.40 1.27
N ARG A 121 1.78 -4.37 0.74
CA ARG A 121 2.78 -5.45 0.87
C ARG A 121 3.90 -5.13 1.86
N LEU A 122 4.03 -3.88 2.30
CA LEU A 122 5.05 -3.47 3.28
C LEU A 122 5.04 -4.26 4.59
N PRO A 123 3.91 -4.78 5.11
CA PRO A 123 3.93 -5.66 6.28
C PRO A 123 4.95 -6.80 6.19
N SER A 124 5.17 -7.36 5.00
CA SER A 124 6.17 -8.42 4.79
C SER A 124 7.61 -7.98 5.11
N MET A 125 7.92 -6.70 4.98
CA MET A 125 9.22 -6.11 5.32
C MET A 125 9.34 -5.79 6.81
N TRP A 126 8.23 -5.84 7.54
CA TRP A 126 8.14 -5.58 8.97
C TRP A 126 8.05 -6.85 9.81
N GLY A 127 8.15 -8.03 9.17
CA GLY A 127 7.98 -9.32 9.83
C GLY A 127 6.52 -9.74 10.00
N GLU A 128 5.59 -9.05 9.35
CA GLU A 128 4.15 -9.26 9.46
C GLU A 128 3.56 -9.85 8.18
N VAL A 129 2.34 -10.38 8.26
CA VAL A 129 1.69 -11.06 7.13
C VAL A 129 0.69 -10.13 6.45
N PRO A 130 0.94 -9.69 5.21
CA PRO A 130 -0.06 -8.94 4.44
C PRO A 130 -1.19 -9.87 3.99
N LEU A 131 -2.43 -9.42 4.14
CA LEU A 131 -3.64 -10.17 3.81
C LEU A 131 -4.50 -9.39 2.80
N HIS A 132 -4.86 -10.06 1.70
CA HIS A 132 -5.86 -9.56 0.76
C HIS A 132 -7.27 -9.95 1.21
N ALA A 133 -7.83 -9.20 2.16
CA ALA A 133 -9.06 -9.56 2.84
C ALA A 133 -9.84 -8.32 3.29
N ALA A 134 -11.17 -8.45 3.29
CA ALA A 134 -12.05 -7.47 3.92
C ALA A 134 -12.25 -7.82 5.40
N LEU A 135 -12.21 -6.81 6.26
CA LEU A 135 -12.36 -6.96 7.71
C LEU A 135 -13.64 -6.25 8.17
N LEU A 136 -14.47 -6.97 8.92
CA LEU A 136 -15.70 -6.46 9.49
C LEU A 136 -15.74 -6.66 11.00
N LYS A 137 -16.42 -5.76 11.71
CA LYS A 137 -16.86 -5.92 13.08
C LYS A 137 -18.33 -6.34 13.10
N ALA A 138 -18.57 -7.60 13.44
CA ALA A 138 -19.87 -8.17 13.75
C ALA A 138 -20.20 -7.98 15.25
N PRO A 139 -21.45 -8.24 15.69
CA PRO A 139 -21.82 -8.13 17.10
C PRO A 139 -20.97 -9.00 18.04
N GLU A 140 -20.66 -10.23 17.61
CA GLU A 140 -19.92 -11.22 18.43
C GLU A 140 -18.40 -11.17 18.25
N GLY A 141 -17.88 -10.27 17.41
CA GLY A 141 -16.45 -10.17 17.16
C GLY A 141 -16.10 -9.70 15.75
N TYR A 142 -14.94 -10.13 15.26
CA TYR A 142 -14.42 -9.72 13.96
C TYR A 142 -14.54 -10.84 12.93
N VAL A 143 -14.86 -10.47 11.69
CA VAL A 143 -14.95 -11.39 10.56
C VAL A 143 -13.97 -10.95 9.49
N LEU A 144 -13.12 -11.89 9.06
CA LEU A 144 -12.21 -11.71 7.94
C LEU A 144 -12.75 -12.46 6.72
N LEU A 145 -13.05 -11.73 5.65
CA LEU A 145 -13.45 -12.31 4.37
C LEU A 145 -12.21 -12.44 3.48
N ALA A 146 -11.75 -13.67 3.28
CA ALA A 146 -10.59 -14.00 2.44
C ALA A 146 -11.03 -14.78 1.19
N GLY A 147 -10.26 -14.64 0.11
CA GLY A 147 -10.55 -15.28 -1.17
C GLY A 147 -9.78 -14.61 -2.31
N VAL A 148 -9.75 -15.24 -3.48
CA VAL A 148 -9.04 -14.68 -4.64
C VAL A 148 -9.66 -13.34 -5.09
N SER A 149 -8.90 -12.52 -5.81
CA SER A 149 -9.43 -11.26 -6.34
C SER A 149 -10.64 -11.51 -7.24
N GLY A 150 -11.66 -10.66 -7.15
CA GLY A 150 -12.88 -10.76 -7.96
C GLY A 150 -14.00 -11.69 -7.44
N VAL A 151 -13.80 -12.45 -6.36
CA VAL A 151 -14.84 -13.35 -5.81
C VAL A 151 -15.95 -12.65 -5.02
N GLY A 152 -15.92 -11.32 -4.94
CA GLY A 152 -16.96 -10.54 -4.29
C GLY A 152 -16.78 -10.30 -2.78
N LYS A 153 -15.54 -10.33 -2.26
CA LYS A 153 -15.23 -9.99 -0.85
C LYS A 153 -15.82 -8.64 -0.44
N SER A 154 -15.50 -7.60 -1.22
CA SER A 154 -15.97 -6.22 -0.98
C SER A 154 -17.49 -6.12 -1.14
N THR A 155 -18.07 -6.81 -2.13
CA THR A 155 -19.53 -6.87 -2.32
C THR A 155 -20.24 -7.49 -1.12
N LEU A 156 -19.74 -8.62 -0.61
CA LEU A 156 -20.30 -9.28 0.57
C LEU A 156 -20.10 -8.43 1.83
N GLY A 157 -18.92 -7.83 2.00
CA GLY A 157 -18.64 -6.92 3.12
C GLY A 157 -19.61 -5.74 3.17
N GLN A 158 -19.82 -5.08 2.02
CA GLN A 158 -20.79 -3.99 1.87
C GLN A 158 -22.23 -4.44 2.11
N PHE A 159 -22.60 -5.62 1.62
CA PHE A 159 -23.92 -6.19 1.89
C PHE A 159 -24.15 -6.39 3.39
N LEU A 160 -23.18 -6.99 4.10
CA LEU A 160 -23.25 -7.22 5.54
C LEU A 160 -23.32 -5.91 6.32
N ALA A 161 -22.51 -4.92 5.94
CA ALA A 161 -22.54 -3.60 6.55
C ALA A 161 -23.92 -2.94 6.40
N ARG A 162 -24.49 -2.94 5.20
CA ARG A 162 -25.79 -2.30 4.93
C ARG A 162 -26.98 -3.05 5.52
N ARG A 163 -26.96 -4.39 5.46
CA ARG A 163 -28.10 -5.24 5.83
C ARG A 163 -28.15 -5.57 7.31
N HIS A 164 -26.98 -5.67 7.95
CA HIS A 164 -26.82 -6.11 9.34
C HIS A 164 -26.15 -5.06 10.24
N ASN A 165 -25.85 -3.87 9.71
CA ASN A 165 -25.19 -2.78 10.45
C ASN A 165 -23.83 -3.18 11.05
N TRP A 166 -23.13 -4.11 10.38
CA TRP A 166 -21.75 -4.45 10.73
C TRP A 166 -20.82 -3.31 10.34
N ALA A 167 -19.79 -3.03 11.13
CA ALA A 167 -18.81 -2.02 10.73
C ALA A 167 -17.81 -2.65 9.77
N LEU A 168 -17.80 -2.22 8.51
CA LEU A 168 -16.68 -2.50 7.61
C LEU A 168 -15.47 -1.71 8.12
N LEU A 169 -14.32 -2.37 8.30
CA LEU A 169 -13.10 -1.76 8.84
C LEU A 169 -12.03 -1.59 7.78
N ASP A 170 -11.97 -2.52 6.82
CA ASP A 170 -11.17 -2.45 5.58
C ASP A 170 -11.82 -3.38 4.55
N ASP A 171 -11.68 -3.09 3.26
CA ASP A 171 -12.29 -3.87 2.18
C ASP A 171 -11.28 -4.57 1.26
N ASP A 172 -9.99 -4.26 1.41
CA ASP A 172 -8.95 -4.73 0.49
C ASP A 172 -7.71 -5.26 1.22
N ALA A 173 -7.17 -4.54 2.21
CA ALA A 173 -5.86 -4.84 2.76
C ALA A 173 -5.84 -4.85 4.30
N CYS A 174 -5.37 -5.95 4.86
CA CYS A 174 -5.13 -6.11 6.28
C CYS A 174 -3.70 -6.60 6.55
N MET A 175 -3.24 -6.40 7.77
CA MET A 175 -2.00 -6.96 8.29
C MET A 175 -2.32 -7.92 9.43
N ALA A 176 -1.76 -9.12 9.38
CA ALA A 176 -1.80 -10.08 10.48
C ALA A 176 -0.46 -10.11 11.20
N SER A 177 -0.54 -10.15 12.52
CA SER A 177 0.57 -10.32 13.46
C SER A 177 0.20 -11.39 14.49
N ILE A 178 1.18 -12.16 14.97
CA ILE A 178 0.98 -13.11 16.08
C ILE A 178 1.76 -12.59 17.28
N ASN A 179 1.05 -12.20 18.34
CA ASN A 179 1.64 -11.74 19.59
C ASN A 179 1.16 -12.66 20.72
N ASP A 180 2.09 -13.27 21.46
CA ASP A 180 1.79 -14.17 22.59
C ASP A 180 0.77 -15.30 22.27
N GLY A 181 0.80 -15.79 21.02
CA GLY A 181 -0.12 -16.83 20.53
C GLY A 181 -1.48 -16.31 20.05
N GLU A 182 -1.74 -15.00 20.16
CA GLU A 182 -2.95 -14.36 19.66
C GLU A 182 -2.75 -13.77 18.25
N LEU A 183 -3.69 -14.07 17.35
CA LEU A 183 -3.75 -13.46 16.02
C LEU A 183 -4.37 -12.06 16.13
N LYS A 184 -3.59 -11.03 15.82
CA LYS A 184 -4.07 -9.65 15.72
C LYS A 184 -4.13 -9.24 14.25
N ILE A 185 -5.31 -8.80 13.82
CA ILE A 185 -5.56 -8.24 12.49
C ILE A 185 -5.68 -6.73 12.59
N THR A 186 -4.93 -6.01 11.75
CA THR A 186 -4.95 -4.55 11.68
C THR A 186 -5.36 -4.12 10.27
N PRO A 187 -6.42 -3.30 10.12
CA PRO A 187 -6.82 -2.76 8.82
C PRO A 187 -5.76 -1.78 8.31
N MET A 188 -5.52 -1.73 7.00
CA MET A 188 -4.60 -0.77 6.39
C MET A 188 -5.03 0.67 6.66
N GLY A 189 -6.35 0.91 6.67
CA GLY A 189 -6.91 2.25 6.76
C GLY A 189 -7.26 2.81 5.40
N GLY A 190 -7.71 1.94 4.47
CA GLY A 190 -8.29 2.38 3.20
C GLY A 190 -9.56 3.21 3.41
N TRP A 191 -9.88 4.09 2.45
CA TRP A 191 -11.21 4.72 2.40
C TRP A 191 -12.26 3.67 2.10
N LEU A 192 -13.21 3.52 3.03
CA LEU A 192 -14.39 2.70 2.82
C LEU A 192 -15.37 3.49 1.96
N VAL A 193 -15.57 3.06 0.71
CA VAL A 193 -16.52 3.66 -0.26
C VAL A 193 -17.92 3.10 -0.07
#